data_AF-A0A6S6PBD3-F1
#
_entry.id   AF-A0A6S6PBD3-F1
#
_cell.length_a   1.000
_cell.length_b   1.000
_cell.length_c   1.000
_cell.angle_alpha   90.00
_cell.angle_beta   90.00
_cell.angle_gamma   90.00
#
_symmetry.space_group_name_H-M   'P 1'
#
loop_
_entity.id
_entity.type
_entity.pdbx_description
1 polymer ?
#
loop_
_entity_poly.entity_id
_entity_poly.type
_entity_poly.pdbx_seq_one_letter_code
_entity_poly.pdbx_strand_id
1 'polypeptide(L)'
;MANRVVYGRTHSENGWPMVDQGSCRWVRIPGAEHVSLQIREGQPEKILRAFAADFHAYVEPLRDADSACWTATNSVASSNHLSGTAMDLNWNGPDGRTFRLGLPEERAFPPPKNKVMRELLAFYEGTLFWGADWSIRDSMHVQCSGNTYGSANFERVEDFIRRKIRPDGFSTYKRGGAPAPPPPPPQVDVADVLARATGVTIGKAREILPGVINGLRESQCSNVNRIAMWLAQMGHESAGFNATEEYASGAAYEGRRDLGNTQPGDGVRFKGRSWIQVTGRSNYTQLSKWAHSKGAVPTPTFFVDEPAKLAQIQYAGLGPAWYWTVARPDINTLSDRRDLLTVTKRINGGTNGLQDRQNRYNRALALGDQLLTLIGSSSGDDELTPEQDQMLRAIFREQTQKHPSRSALRKPGEGVVDTWAGMDLNMDGNMHFVATFLRAWLGHPKTLAELREVADNTDPARQDDAQLAQAILATTAEKPKPVMNVGTITSGVDTTAVVEAVRSAVAEAEPKIIYTAEPAPADFPTAGSTGQRIGQLVDAVEQMRLSERLSPQEAATLKAVISILEPQTKDEGAQQ
;
A
#
# COMPACT_ATOMS: atom_id res chain seq x y z
N MET A 1 23.07 8.81 2.75
CA MET A 1 24.10 9.81 2.42
C MET A 1 24.87 10.16 3.68
N ALA A 2 26.19 10.05 3.64
CA ALA A 2 27.06 10.47 4.72
C ALA A 2 27.46 11.94 4.50
N ASN A 3 26.87 12.83 5.31
CA ASN A 3 27.23 14.25 5.30
C ASN A 3 28.62 14.42 5.91
N ARG A 4 29.40 15.36 5.41
CA ARG A 4 30.74 15.69 5.94
C ARG A 4 30.89 17.18 6.18
N VAL A 5 31.84 17.53 7.05
CA VAL A 5 32.29 18.91 7.23
C VAL A 5 33.56 19.12 6.40
N VAL A 6 33.57 20.10 5.50
CA VAL A 6 34.75 20.46 4.69
C VAL A 6 35.06 21.92 4.93
N TYR A 7 36.31 22.23 5.29
CA TYR A 7 36.75 23.61 5.58
C TYR A 7 35.81 24.36 6.55
N GLY A 8 35.32 23.66 7.58
CA GLY A 8 34.38 24.19 8.58
C GLY A 8 32.94 24.37 8.12
N ARG A 9 32.57 23.94 6.91
CA ARG A 9 31.21 24.06 6.34
C ARG A 9 30.53 22.70 6.25
N THR A 10 29.23 22.69 6.52
CA THR A 10 28.35 21.51 6.36
C THR A 10 27.56 21.53 5.05
N HIS A 11 27.46 22.69 4.40
CA HIS A 11 26.68 22.91 3.17
C HIS A 11 27.50 23.70 2.15
N SER A 12 27.30 23.40 0.88
CA SER A 12 27.82 24.17 -0.25
C SER A 12 26.97 25.42 -0.50
N GLU A 13 27.44 26.29 -1.39
CA GLU A 13 26.81 27.59 -1.67
C GLU A 13 25.36 27.49 -2.14
N ASN A 14 25.01 26.47 -2.91
CA ASN A 14 23.63 26.24 -3.36
C ASN A 14 22.73 25.56 -2.29
N GLY A 15 23.19 25.51 -1.04
CA GLY A 15 22.44 24.99 0.10
C GLY A 15 22.52 23.49 0.30
N TRP A 16 23.06 22.70 -0.64
CA TRP A 16 23.14 21.25 -0.50
C TRP A 16 24.20 20.83 0.55
N PRO A 17 23.95 19.79 1.38
CA PRO A 17 24.93 19.29 2.34
C PRO A 17 26.18 18.79 1.63
N MET A 18 27.35 19.06 2.18
CA MET A 18 28.59 18.46 1.67
C MET A 18 28.58 16.96 1.95
N VAL A 19 29.02 16.17 0.97
CA VAL A 19 28.96 14.71 1.05
C VAL A 19 30.29 14.06 0.71
N ASP A 20 30.52 12.88 1.27
CA ASP A 20 31.63 12.03 0.87
C ASP A 20 31.36 11.29 -0.45
N GLN A 21 32.37 10.54 -0.91
CA GLN A 21 32.28 9.79 -2.16
C GLN A 21 31.16 8.74 -2.13
N GLY A 22 30.84 8.18 -0.95
CA GLY A 22 29.81 7.14 -0.79
C GLY A 22 28.38 7.64 -0.98
N SER A 23 28.18 8.95 -1.14
CA SER A 23 26.88 9.56 -1.47
C SER A 23 26.77 9.98 -2.95
N CYS A 24 27.80 9.65 -3.74
CA CYS A 24 27.88 9.93 -5.16
C CYS A 24 28.12 8.63 -5.92
N ARG A 25 27.63 8.55 -7.16
CA ARG A 25 27.88 7.41 -8.04
C ARG A 25 28.48 7.86 -9.35
N TRP A 26 29.27 6.98 -9.97
CA TRP A 26 29.73 7.16 -11.34
C TRP A 26 28.56 6.96 -12.30
N VAL A 27 28.20 8.03 -13.00
CA VAL A 27 27.06 8.07 -13.92
C VAL A 27 27.59 8.16 -15.33
N ARG A 28 27.27 7.17 -16.18
CA ARG A 28 27.51 7.28 -17.63
C ARG A 28 26.51 8.25 -18.25
N ILE A 29 27.02 9.14 -19.11
CA ILE A 29 26.18 10.16 -19.75
C ILE A 29 25.51 9.56 -21.00
N PRO A 30 24.17 9.55 -21.08
CA PRO A 30 23.47 9.06 -22.26
C PRO A 30 23.90 9.82 -23.53
N GLY A 31 24.21 9.08 -24.60
CA GLY A 31 24.74 9.64 -25.85
C GLY A 31 26.25 9.90 -25.85
N ALA A 32 26.89 9.99 -24.67
CA ALA A 32 28.33 10.13 -24.50
C ALA A 32 28.86 8.99 -23.62
N GLU A 33 28.72 7.75 -24.07
CA GLU A 33 29.00 6.56 -23.24
C GLU A 33 30.46 6.46 -22.76
N HIS A 34 31.37 7.16 -23.42
CA HIS A 34 32.78 7.30 -23.05
C HIS A 34 33.03 8.31 -21.93
N VAL A 35 32.00 9.03 -21.46
CA VAL A 35 32.10 10.03 -20.40
C VAL A 35 31.33 9.57 -19.18
N SER A 36 31.97 9.64 -18.02
CA SER A 36 31.34 9.36 -16.74
C SER A 36 31.59 10.48 -15.73
N LEU A 37 30.56 10.87 -15.00
CA LEU A 37 30.64 11.91 -13.99
C LEU A 37 30.25 11.34 -12.63
N GLN A 38 30.98 11.69 -11.58
CA GLN A 38 30.63 11.29 -10.21
C GLN A 38 29.59 12.27 -9.65
N ILE A 39 28.31 11.92 -9.68
CA ILE A 39 27.20 12.81 -9.31
C ILE A 39 26.56 12.35 -8.00
N ARG A 40 26.12 13.29 -7.15
CA ARG A 40 25.33 12.98 -5.96
C ARG A 40 24.03 12.28 -6.31
N GLU A 41 23.72 11.20 -5.60
CA GLU A 41 22.47 10.46 -5.75
C GLU A 41 21.22 11.32 -5.45
N GLY A 42 20.12 11.03 -6.15
CA GLY A 42 18.82 11.69 -5.96
C GLY A 42 18.49 12.70 -7.06
N GLN A 43 17.83 13.80 -6.71
CA GLN A 43 17.44 14.87 -7.65
C GLN A 43 18.62 15.46 -8.44
N PRO A 44 19.79 15.75 -7.83
CA PRO A 44 20.93 16.28 -8.57
C PRO A 44 21.35 15.33 -9.68
N GLU A 45 21.35 14.03 -9.42
CA GLU A 45 21.71 13.04 -10.41
C GLU A 45 20.85 13.09 -11.67
N LYS A 46 19.53 13.11 -11.50
CA LYS A 46 18.57 13.10 -12.61
C LYS A 46 18.71 14.37 -13.47
N ILE A 47 18.87 15.52 -12.83
CA ILE A 47 18.97 16.83 -13.49
C ILE A 47 20.31 16.97 -14.22
N LEU A 48 21.41 16.72 -13.51
CA LEU A 48 22.77 16.92 -14.00
C LEU A 48 23.12 15.90 -15.10
N ARG A 49 22.70 14.64 -14.97
CA ARG A 49 22.90 13.61 -16.01
C ARG A 49 22.20 13.99 -17.32
N ALA A 50 20.95 14.44 -17.25
CA ALA A 50 20.19 14.81 -18.42
C ALA A 50 20.75 16.07 -19.09
N PHE A 51 21.18 17.06 -18.28
CA PHE A 51 21.80 18.26 -18.81
C PHE A 51 23.11 17.96 -19.53
N ALA A 52 23.96 17.09 -18.96
CA ALA A 52 25.19 16.66 -19.63
C ALA A 52 24.90 15.96 -20.99
N ALA A 53 23.83 15.16 -21.07
CA ALA A 53 23.40 14.55 -22.33
C ALA A 53 22.87 15.59 -23.35
N ASP A 54 22.21 16.64 -22.89
CA ASP A 54 21.76 17.76 -23.73
C ASP A 54 22.92 18.61 -24.23
N PHE A 55 23.85 18.93 -23.34
CA PHE A 55 25.09 19.60 -23.68
C PHE A 55 25.85 18.82 -24.76
N HIS A 56 26.01 17.51 -24.56
CA HIS A 56 26.67 16.63 -25.50
C HIS A 56 26.05 16.67 -26.90
N ALA A 57 24.72 16.59 -26.96
CA ALA A 57 23.98 16.48 -28.20
C ALA A 57 23.87 17.81 -28.96
N TYR A 58 23.75 18.93 -28.24
CA TYR A 58 23.31 20.20 -28.83
C TYR A 58 24.28 21.37 -28.67
N VAL A 59 25.24 21.29 -27.74
CA VAL A 59 26.25 22.34 -27.52
C VAL A 59 27.56 21.92 -28.14
N GLU A 60 28.15 20.82 -27.66
CA GLU A 60 29.32 20.16 -28.25
C GLU A 60 29.59 18.81 -27.59
N PRO A 61 30.30 17.88 -28.28
CA PRO A 61 30.67 16.60 -27.71
C PRO A 61 31.43 16.73 -26.37
N LEU A 62 31.10 15.85 -25.43
CA LEU A 62 31.70 15.81 -24.11
C LEU A 62 32.96 14.99 -24.16
N ARG A 63 33.91 15.35 -23.30
CA ARG A 63 35.19 14.67 -23.15
C ARG A 63 35.40 14.36 -21.69
N ASP A 64 35.73 13.10 -21.42
CA ASP A 64 35.95 12.61 -20.05
C ASP A 64 37.19 13.27 -19.42
N ALA A 65 38.24 13.48 -20.22
CA ALA A 65 39.51 14.05 -19.78
C ALA A 65 39.41 15.49 -19.24
N ASP A 66 38.35 16.22 -19.57
CA ASP A 66 38.13 17.58 -19.10
C ASP A 66 36.69 17.90 -18.70
N SER A 67 36.01 16.91 -18.12
CA SER A 67 34.71 17.07 -17.46
C SER A 67 34.69 16.37 -16.10
N ALA A 68 34.15 17.03 -15.06
CA ALA A 68 34.08 16.45 -13.71
C ALA A 68 32.88 16.98 -12.92
N CYS A 69 32.47 16.25 -11.88
CA CYS A 69 31.37 16.64 -10.99
C CYS A 69 31.82 16.68 -9.53
N TRP A 70 31.59 15.64 -8.72
CA TRP A 70 32.00 15.64 -7.32
C TRP A 70 33.52 15.64 -7.14
N THR A 71 34.02 16.37 -6.14
CA THR A 71 35.42 16.33 -5.72
C THR A 71 35.56 16.22 -4.20
N ALA A 72 36.57 15.48 -3.73
CA ALA A 72 36.86 15.35 -2.31
C ALA A 72 37.33 16.68 -1.70
N THR A 73 38.07 17.48 -2.48
CA THR A 73 38.61 18.79 -2.08
C THR A 73 38.41 19.79 -3.21
N ASN A 74 38.34 21.07 -2.88
CA ASN A 74 38.22 22.15 -3.85
C ASN A 74 38.99 23.39 -3.36
N SER A 75 39.41 24.26 -4.28
CA SER A 75 40.04 25.55 -3.98
C SER A 75 39.05 26.55 -3.38
N VAL A 76 37.75 26.41 -3.69
CA VAL A 76 36.66 27.20 -3.12
C VAL A 76 35.99 26.43 -2.00
N ALA A 77 36.07 26.95 -0.78
CA ALA A 77 35.61 26.24 0.41
C ALA A 77 34.09 25.97 0.45
N SER A 78 33.29 26.78 -0.25
CA SER A 78 31.84 26.62 -0.40
C SER A 78 31.41 25.92 -1.70
N SER A 79 32.37 25.38 -2.46
CA SER A 79 32.11 24.82 -3.80
C SER A 79 30.99 23.77 -3.82
N ASN A 80 30.14 23.86 -4.83
CA ASN A 80 29.06 22.90 -5.08
C ASN A 80 29.57 21.55 -5.63
N HIS A 81 30.85 21.46 -6.03
CA HIS A 81 31.50 20.17 -6.30
C HIS A 81 31.65 19.33 -5.02
N LEU A 82 31.80 19.96 -3.85
CA LEU A 82 31.95 19.27 -2.56
C LEU A 82 30.66 18.57 -2.11
N SER A 83 29.51 19.01 -2.64
CA SER A 83 28.20 18.39 -2.43
C SER A 83 27.76 17.52 -3.61
N GLY A 84 28.56 17.42 -4.68
CA GLY A 84 28.24 16.63 -5.87
C GLY A 84 27.05 17.17 -6.66
N THR A 85 26.81 18.48 -6.57
CA THR A 85 25.68 19.18 -7.22
C THR A 85 26.13 20.25 -8.22
N ALA A 86 27.40 20.20 -8.63
CA ALA A 86 27.95 21.00 -9.73
C ALA A 86 28.85 20.16 -10.61
N MET A 87 29.01 20.59 -11.86
CA MET A 87 29.90 19.98 -12.84
C MET A 87 30.63 21.05 -13.64
N ASP A 88 31.85 20.71 -14.04
CA ASP A 88 32.57 21.41 -15.09
C ASP A 88 32.50 20.54 -16.35
N LEU A 89 32.03 21.13 -17.45
CA LEU A 89 31.92 20.45 -18.74
C LEU A 89 32.90 21.08 -19.74
N ASN A 90 33.79 20.25 -20.28
CA ASN A 90 34.78 20.66 -21.27
C ASN A 90 35.52 21.94 -20.80
N TRP A 91 36.25 21.88 -19.68
CA TRP A 91 36.90 23.09 -19.14
C TRP A 91 37.94 23.72 -20.08
N ASN A 92 38.44 22.97 -21.06
CA ASN A 92 39.21 23.49 -22.17
C ASN A 92 38.36 23.67 -23.44
N GLY A 93 38.72 24.61 -24.30
CA GLY A 93 38.15 24.73 -25.63
C GLY A 93 38.47 23.50 -26.53
N PRO A 94 37.91 23.44 -27.74
CA PRO A 94 38.24 22.40 -28.72
C PRO A 94 39.73 22.31 -29.09
N ASP A 95 40.48 23.39 -28.87
CA ASP A 95 41.94 23.47 -29.07
C ASP A 95 42.75 22.82 -27.93
N GLY A 96 42.09 22.37 -26.86
CA GLY A 96 42.72 21.80 -25.67
C GLY A 96 43.53 22.80 -24.84
N ARG A 97 43.46 24.10 -25.15
CA ARG A 97 44.29 25.15 -24.52
C ARG A 97 43.48 26.32 -23.96
N THR A 98 42.30 26.57 -24.52
CA THR A 98 41.44 27.68 -24.09
C THR A 98 40.72 27.31 -22.79
N PHE A 99 41.29 27.66 -21.64
CA PHE A 99 40.62 27.48 -20.34
C PHE A 99 39.44 28.46 -20.21
N ARG A 100 38.26 27.96 -19.84
CA ARG A 100 36.99 28.70 -19.96
C ARG A 100 36.62 29.60 -18.77
N LEU A 101 37.48 29.69 -17.77
CA LEU A 101 37.35 30.63 -16.65
C LEU A 101 37.75 32.06 -17.08
N GLY A 102 36.91 33.04 -16.74
CA GLY A 102 37.13 34.46 -16.98
C GLY A 102 36.86 34.92 -18.42
N LEU A 103 36.42 34.03 -19.31
CA LEU A 103 36.12 34.37 -20.70
C LEU A 103 34.69 34.92 -20.87
N PRO A 104 34.47 35.86 -21.81
CA PRO A 104 33.14 36.17 -22.30
C PRO A 104 32.43 34.92 -22.84
N GLU A 105 31.10 34.90 -22.78
CA GLU A 105 30.28 33.75 -23.17
C GLU A 105 30.50 33.39 -24.64
N GLU A 106 30.62 34.40 -25.50
CA GLU A 106 30.85 34.28 -26.94
C GLU A 106 32.24 33.74 -27.27
N ARG A 107 33.19 33.83 -26.33
CA ARG A 107 34.54 33.26 -26.48
C ARG A 107 34.64 31.86 -25.91
N ALA A 108 34.00 31.60 -24.76
CA ALA A 108 33.95 30.27 -24.16
C ALA A 108 33.10 29.30 -25.03
N PHE A 109 31.95 29.79 -25.50
CA PHE A 109 31.00 29.09 -26.36
C PHE A 109 30.57 29.97 -27.55
N PRO A 110 31.35 30.01 -28.65
CA PRO A 110 31.01 30.79 -29.83
C PRO A 110 29.62 30.43 -30.38
N PRO A 111 28.84 31.41 -30.88
CA PRO A 111 27.55 31.14 -31.52
C PRO A 111 27.64 30.04 -32.59
N PRO A 112 26.67 29.12 -32.67
CA PRO A 112 25.38 29.14 -31.96
C PRO A 112 25.40 28.52 -30.56
N LYS A 113 26.55 28.06 -30.04
CA LYS A 113 26.63 27.25 -28.80
C LYS A 113 26.10 27.98 -27.57
N ASN A 114 26.50 29.23 -27.37
CA ASN A 114 25.99 30.06 -26.27
C ASN A 114 24.46 30.22 -26.30
N LYS A 115 23.88 30.42 -27.50
CA LYS A 115 22.43 30.50 -27.66
C LYS A 115 21.76 29.19 -27.22
N VAL A 116 22.33 28.04 -27.60
CA VAL A 116 21.81 26.74 -27.15
C VAL A 116 21.94 26.58 -25.63
N MET A 117 23.04 27.02 -25.02
CA MET A 117 23.18 27.02 -23.55
C MET A 117 22.06 27.82 -22.87
N ARG A 118 21.73 29.01 -23.40
CA ARG A 118 20.62 29.83 -22.90
C ARG A 118 19.25 29.15 -23.11
N GLU A 119 19.03 28.50 -24.25
CA GLU A 119 17.82 27.70 -24.50
C GLU A 119 17.69 26.53 -23.52
N LEU A 120 18.79 25.84 -23.21
CA LEU A 120 18.81 24.76 -22.23
C LEU A 120 18.48 25.30 -20.83
N LEU A 121 19.11 26.38 -20.37
CA LEU A 121 18.80 26.95 -19.06
C LEU A 121 17.32 27.35 -18.93
N ALA A 122 16.73 27.90 -19.98
CA ALA A 122 15.30 28.19 -20.03
C ALA A 122 14.45 26.91 -19.94
N PHE A 123 14.83 25.85 -20.68
CA PHE A 123 14.15 24.55 -20.63
C PHE A 123 14.23 23.89 -19.24
N TYR A 124 15.34 24.08 -18.52
CA TYR A 124 15.55 23.54 -17.17
C TYR A 124 14.83 24.34 -16.06
N GLU A 125 14.02 25.35 -16.39
CA GLU A 125 13.05 26.00 -15.49
C GLU A 125 13.66 26.46 -14.14
N GLY A 126 14.88 27.00 -14.20
CA GLY A 126 15.61 27.50 -13.02
C GLY A 126 16.11 26.43 -12.06
N THR A 127 16.09 25.14 -12.44
CA THR A 127 16.73 24.05 -11.67
C THR A 127 18.25 24.04 -11.82
N LEU A 128 18.78 24.69 -12.86
CA LEU A 128 20.21 24.87 -13.11
C LEU A 128 20.62 26.34 -13.07
N PHE A 129 21.85 26.55 -12.63
CA PHE A 129 22.56 27.82 -12.69
C PHE A 129 23.84 27.62 -13.50
N TRP A 130 24.18 28.59 -14.35
CA TRP A 130 25.37 28.56 -15.18
C TRP A 130 26.40 29.60 -14.70
N GLY A 131 27.63 29.16 -14.46
CA GLY A 131 28.71 30.02 -13.96
C GLY A 131 29.09 31.17 -14.89
N ALA A 132 28.66 31.16 -16.16
CA ALA A 132 28.80 32.32 -17.05
C ALA A 132 28.04 33.57 -16.56
N ASP A 133 27.08 33.41 -15.65
CA ASP A 133 26.31 34.51 -15.06
C ASP A 133 26.98 35.12 -13.81
N TRP A 134 28.11 34.58 -13.35
CA TRP A 134 28.92 35.19 -12.30
C TRP A 134 29.68 36.43 -12.78
N SER A 135 30.09 37.27 -11.81
CA SER A 135 30.95 38.44 -12.08
C SER A 135 32.32 38.04 -12.65
N ILE A 136 32.90 36.97 -12.11
CA ILE A 136 33.99 36.22 -12.75
C ILE A 136 33.33 35.03 -13.43
N ARG A 137 33.17 35.14 -14.75
CA ARG A 137 32.46 34.14 -15.55
C ARG A 137 33.19 32.81 -15.52
N ASP A 138 32.50 31.77 -15.13
CA ASP A 138 32.98 30.40 -15.23
C ASP A 138 32.06 29.63 -16.18
N SER A 139 32.35 29.70 -17.48
CA SER A 139 31.43 29.14 -18.48
C SER A 139 31.47 27.61 -18.51
N MET A 140 32.51 26.94 -18.00
CA MET A 140 32.50 25.47 -17.92
C MET A 140 31.61 24.96 -16.78
N HIS A 141 31.38 25.79 -15.76
CA HIS A 141 30.69 25.41 -14.53
C HIS A 141 29.17 25.49 -14.66
N VAL A 142 28.48 24.39 -14.36
CA VAL A 142 27.01 24.31 -14.24
C VAL A 142 26.65 23.62 -12.94
N GLN A 143 25.63 24.11 -12.23
CA GLN A 143 25.23 23.58 -10.94
C GLN A 143 23.72 23.53 -10.76
N CYS A 144 23.26 22.69 -9.84
CA CYS A 144 21.90 22.81 -9.32
C CYS A 144 21.72 24.19 -8.66
N SER A 145 20.63 24.87 -8.99
CA SER A 145 20.29 26.19 -8.44
C SER A 145 20.06 26.14 -6.92
N GLY A 146 20.24 27.27 -6.22
CA GLY A 146 20.03 27.36 -4.77
C GLY A 146 18.60 27.03 -4.32
N ASN A 147 17.61 27.14 -5.22
CA ASN A 147 16.22 26.76 -4.98
C ASN A 147 15.91 25.28 -5.31
N THR A 148 16.92 24.42 -5.35
CA THR A 148 16.73 22.97 -5.57
C THR A 148 16.86 22.15 -4.29
N TYR A 149 17.33 22.75 -3.20
CA TYR A 149 17.51 22.08 -1.91
C TYR A 149 16.42 22.47 -0.90
N GLY A 150 16.12 21.57 0.03
CA GLY A 150 15.16 21.78 1.12
C GLY A 150 13.74 21.33 0.77
N SER A 151 12.96 20.98 1.81
CA SER A 151 11.60 20.43 1.67
C SER A 151 10.66 21.34 0.89
N ALA A 152 10.77 22.66 1.07
CA ALA A 152 9.97 23.65 0.34
C ALA A 152 10.17 23.61 -1.19
N ASN A 153 11.30 23.10 -1.67
CA ASN A 153 11.62 23.02 -3.10
C ASN A 153 11.44 21.61 -3.68
N PHE A 154 11.29 20.60 -2.84
CA PHE A 154 11.35 19.19 -3.25
C PHE A 154 10.32 18.85 -4.33
N GLU A 155 9.06 19.22 -4.12
CA GLU A 155 7.97 18.87 -5.03
C GLU A 155 8.07 19.59 -6.37
N ARG A 156 8.50 20.86 -6.36
CA ARG A 156 8.75 21.63 -7.59
C ARG A 156 9.83 20.98 -8.45
N VAL A 157 10.89 20.48 -7.80
CA VAL A 157 12.00 19.82 -8.49
C VAL A 157 11.59 18.43 -8.98
N GLU A 158 10.84 17.65 -8.19
CA GLU A 158 10.28 16.38 -8.66
C GLU A 158 9.30 16.58 -9.82
N ASP A 159 8.45 17.60 -9.77
CA ASP A 159 7.55 17.96 -10.86
C ASP A 159 8.31 18.25 -12.16
N PHE A 160 9.37 19.06 -12.09
CA PHE A 160 10.26 19.28 -13.24
C PHE A 160 10.83 17.96 -13.77
N ILE A 161 11.36 17.11 -12.88
CA ILE A 161 11.93 15.81 -13.25
C ILE A 161 10.89 14.95 -13.96
N ARG A 162 9.67 14.84 -13.41
CA ARG A 162 8.57 14.05 -13.99
C ARG A 162 8.16 14.56 -15.37
N ARG A 163 8.10 15.89 -15.54
CA ARG A 163 7.68 16.51 -16.81
C ARG A 163 8.76 16.51 -17.89
N LYS A 164 10.03 16.60 -17.52
CA LYS A 164 11.12 16.96 -18.46
C LYS A 164 12.21 15.91 -18.60
N ILE A 165 12.34 14.98 -17.66
CA ILE A 165 13.43 13.99 -17.65
C ILE A 165 12.86 12.59 -17.91
N ARG A 166 13.41 11.89 -18.90
CA ARG A 166 13.03 10.54 -19.29
C ARG A 166 13.70 9.50 -18.39
N PRO A 167 13.11 8.30 -18.24
CA PRO A 167 13.70 7.20 -17.45
C PRO A 167 15.07 6.73 -17.92
N ASP A 168 15.40 6.90 -19.21
CA ASP A 168 16.70 6.54 -19.80
C ASP A 168 17.81 7.55 -19.48
N GLY A 169 17.48 8.67 -18.82
CA GLY A 169 18.41 9.72 -18.43
C GLY A 169 18.57 10.84 -19.46
N PHE A 170 17.82 10.83 -20.57
CA PHE A 170 17.71 11.99 -21.47
C PHE A 170 16.65 12.98 -20.97
N SER A 171 16.75 14.25 -21.35
CA SER A 171 15.61 15.18 -21.23
C SER A 171 14.68 15.10 -22.44
N THR A 172 13.51 15.73 -22.35
CA THR A 172 12.57 15.90 -23.48
C THR A 172 12.96 17.03 -24.44
N TYR A 173 14.01 17.81 -24.15
CA TYR A 173 14.46 18.92 -24.99
C TYR A 173 14.82 18.42 -26.40
N LYS A 174 14.12 18.92 -27.43
CA LYS A 174 14.31 18.60 -28.86
C LYS A 174 14.30 17.09 -29.21
N ARG A 175 13.77 16.23 -28.34
CA ARG A 175 13.77 14.75 -28.53
C ARG A 175 12.38 14.12 -28.72
N GLY A 176 11.41 14.88 -29.21
CA GLY A 176 10.16 14.37 -29.81
C GLY A 176 9.58 13.12 -29.11
N GLY A 177 9.21 13.27 -27.85
CA GLY A 177 8.54 12.25 -27.07
C GLY A 177 7.77 12.96 -25.98
N ALA A 178 6.46 12.73 -25.91
CA ALA A 178 5.74 13.08 -24.70
C ALA A 178 6.43 12.34 -23.53
N PRO A 179 6.58 12.96 -22.35
CA PRO A 179 6.78 12.15 -21.16
C PRO A 179 5.67 11.09 -21.19
N ALA A 180 6.01 9.84 -20.84
CA ALA A 180 4.96 8.86 -20.59
C ALA A 180 3.86 9.53 -19.73
N PRO A 181 2.56 9.33 -20.03
CA PRO A 181 1.52 9.76 -19.09
C PRO A 181 1.96 9.31 -17.72
N PRO A 182 1.83 10.16 -16.68
CA PRO A 182 2.48 9.91 -15.42
C PRO A 182 2.24 8.45 -15.06
N PRO A 183 3.28 7.61 -14.91
CA PRO A 183 3.05 6.42 -14.11
C PRO A 183 2.46 6.95 -12.79
N PRO A 184 1.46 6.28 -12.21
CA PRO A 184 0.99 6.66 -10.88
C PRO A 184 2.23 6.97 -10.03
N PRO A 185 2.25 8.10 -9.30
CA PRO A 185 3.44 8.60 -8.61
C PRO A 185 4.17 7.41 -8.03
N PRO A 186 5.49 7.22 -8.32
CA PRO A 186 6.18 5.95 -8.10
C PRO A 186 5.74 5.47 -6.74
N GLN A 187 4.94 4.39 -6.73
CA GLN A 187 4.18 4.04 -5.56
C GLN A 187 5.24 3.87 -4.49
N VAL A 188 5.37 4.84 -3.58
CA VAL A 188 6.37 4.79 -2.54
C VAL A 188 5.99 3.50 -1.85
N ASP A 189 6.82 2.47 -1.99
CA ASP A 189 6.49 1.20 -1.36
C ASP A 189 6.48 1.53 0.13
N VAL A 190 5.27 1.71 0.66
CA VAL A 190 5.08 2.20 2.04
C VAL A 190 5.70 1.18 2.99
N ALA A 191 5.78 -0.09 2.57
CA ALA A 191 6.53 -1.10 3.28
C ALA A 191 8.04 -0.89 3.18
N ASP A 192 8.62 -0.36 2.09
CA ASP A 192 10.04 0.03 2.04
C ASP A 192 10.35 1.17 3.01
N VAL A 193 9.50 2.21 3.04
CA VAL A 193 9.63 3.30 4.02
C VAL A 193 9.59 2.74 5.43
N LEU A 194 8.62 1.88 5.73
CA LEU A 194 8.50 1.24 7.04
C LEU A 194 9.72 0.35 7.35
N ALA A 195 10.20 -0.43 6.39
CA ALA A 195 11.37 -1.30 6.53
C ALA A 195 12.62 -0.48 6.86
N ARG A 196 12.86 0.61 6.14
CA ARG A 196 14.00 1.52 6.38
C ARG A 196 13.87 2.27 7.70
N ALA A 197 12.66 2.71 8.07
CA ALA A 197 12.42 3.43 9.32
C ALA A 197 12.62 2.54 10.56
N THR A 198 12.22 1.28 10.49
CA THR A 198 12.27 0.34 11.63
C THR A 198 13.52 -0.56 11.61
N GLY A 199 14.11 -0.76 10.43
CA GLY A 199 15.18 -1.71 10.14
C GLY A 199 14.75 -3.18 10.10
N VAL A 200 13.46 -3.46 9.92
CA VAL A 200 12.97 -4.82 9.64
C VAL A 200 13.12 -5.16 8.16
N THR A 201 12.98 -6.43 7.79
CA THR A 201 13.00 -6.84 6.38
C THR A 201 11.76 -6.31 5.65
N ILE A 202 11.86 -6.14 4.32
CA ILE A 202 10.71 -5.69 3.52
C ILE A 202 9.49 -6.62 3.66
N GLY A 203 9.70 -7.94 3.76
CA GLY A 203 8.64 -8.92 3.99
C GLY A 203 7.95 -8.69 5.33
N LYS A 204 8.72 -8.45 6.40
CA LYS A 204 8.16 -8.15 7.72
C LYS A 204 7.44 -6.81 7.74
N ALA A 205 7.97 -5.81 7.05
CA ALA A 205 7.32 -4.51 6.91
C ALA A 205 5.95 -4.66 6.24
N ARG A 206 5.84 -5.43 5.16
CA ARG A 206 4.55 -5.72 4.49
C ARG A 206 3.54 -6.42 5.40
N GLU A 207 4.01 -7.40 6.19
CA GLU A 207 3.19 -8.11 7.17
C GLU A 207 2.58 -7.15 8.20
N ILE A 208 3.40 -6.29 8.82
CA ILE A 208 2.97 -5.43 9.93
C ILE A 208 2.31 -4.13 9.48
N LEU A 209 2.44 -3.77 8.20
CA LEU A 209 2.05 -2.46 7.67
C LEU A 209 0.60 -2.07 8.02
N PRO A 210 -0.42 -2.92 7.86
CA PRO A 210 -1.80 -2.55 8.20
C PRO A 210 -1.96 -2.17 9.68
N GLY A 211 -1.33 -2.94 10.58
CA GLY A 211 -1.35 -2.67 12.01
C GLY A 211 -0.60 -1.39 12.39
N VAL A 212 0.53 -1.10 11.71
CA VAL A 212 1.31 0.13 11.92
C VAL A 212 0.52 1.36 11.46
N ILE A 213 -0.07 1.34 10.26
CA ILE A 213 -0.88 2.43 9.74
C ILE A 213 -2.05 2.73 10.70
N ASN A 214 -2.78 1.70 11.11
CA ASN A 214 -3.88 1.83 12.06
C ASN A 214 -3.40 2.42 13.40
N GLY A 215 -2.30 1.87 13.94
CA GLY A 215 -1.69 2.36 15.17
C GLY A 215 -1.27 3.82 15.11
N LEU A 216 -0.62 4.26 14.03
CA LEU A 216 -0.20 5.65 13.83
C LEU A 216 -1.40 6.60 13.73
N ARG A 217 -2.43 6.24 12.96
CA ARG A 217 -3.66 7.04 12.80
C ARG A 217 -4.39 7.21 14.13
N GLU A 218 -4.67 6.11 14.82
CA GLU A 218 -5.38 6.16 16.10
C GLU A 218 -4.54 6.76 17.23
N SER A 219 -3.20 6.74 17.12
CA SER A 219 -2.30 7.47 18.02
C SER A 219 -2.20 8.98 17.70
N GLN A 220 -2.84 9.44 16.62
CA GLN A 220 -2.74 10.82 16.12
C GLN A 220 -1.30 11.25 15.81
N CYS A 221 -0.50 10.31 15.29
CA CYS A 221 0.87 10.56 14.85
C CYS A 221 0.87 11.21 13.47
N SER A 222 0.53 12.51 13.42
CA SER A 222 0.28 13.26 12.19
C SER A 222 1.49 13.99 11.61
N ASN A 223 2.69 13.82 12.20
CA ASN A 223 3.90 14.47 11.72
C ASN A 223 5.12 13.56 11.88
N VAL A 224 6.21 13.91 11.20
CA VAL A 224 7.48 13.16 11.18
C VAL A 224 7.99 12.82 12.57
N ASN A 225 7.96 13.78 13.51
CA ASN A 225 8.50 13.57 14.85
C ASN A 225 7.67 12.55 15.65
N ARG A 226 6.34 12.61 15.54
CA ARG A 226 5.41 11.68 16.20
C ARG A 226 5.53 10.27 15.60
N ILE A 227 5.54 10.15 14.27
CA ILE A 227 5.68 8.87 13.58
C ILE A 227 7.01 8.20 13.95
N ALA A 228 8.12 8.96 13.90
CA ALA A 228 9.43 8.44 14.28
C ALA A 228 9.46 7.98 15.75
N MET A 229 8.88 8.74 16.66
CA MET A 229 8.82 8.39 18.09
C MET A 229 8.01 7.11 18.30
N TRP A 230 6.85 7.00 17.66
CA TRP A 230 5.99 5.85 17.74
C TRP A 230 6.69 4.58 17.23
N LEU A 231 7.29 4.64 16.03
CA LEU A 231 8.01 3.52 15.44
C LEU A 231 9.20 3.08 16.29
N ALA A 232 9.91 4.03 16.90
CA ALA A 232 11.04 3.73 17.76
C ALA A 232 10.64 3.01 19.05
N GLN A 233 9.60 3.51 19.72
CA GLN A 233 9.11 2.93 20.95
C GLN A 233 8.49 1.54 20.69
N MET A 234 7.62 1.42 19.68
CA MET A 234 7.00 0.13 19.36
C MET A 234 8.02 -0.87 18.86
N GLY A 235 8.99 -0.44 18.04
CA GLY A 235 10.09 -1.28 17.62
C GLY A 235 10.93 -1.81 18.79
N HIS A 236 11.06 -1.06 19.89
CA HIS A 236 11.74 -1.56 21.09
C HIS A 236 10.86 -2.52 21.89
N GLU A 237 9.64 -2.12 22.24
CA GLU A 237 8.71 -2.89 23.08
C GLU A 237 8.30 -4.25 22.47
N SER A 238 8.34 -4.36 21.14
CA SER A 238 7.98 -5.58 20.40
C SER A 238 9.16 -6.39 19.88
N ALA A 239 10.38 -6.14 20.38
CA ALA A 239 11.60 -6.78 19.90
C ALA A 239 11.80 -6.68 18.37
N GLY A 240 11.56 -5.49 17.83
CA GLY A 240 11.64 -5.19 16.40
C GLY A 240 10.42 -5.67 15.61
N PHE A 241 9.23 -5.54 16.18
CA PHE A 241 7.96 -6.04 15.62
C PHE A 241 7.92 -7.57 15.45
N ASN A 242 8.75 -8.30 16.19
CA ASN A 242 8.77 -9.76 16.19
C ASN A 242 7.80 -10.38 17.21
N ALA A 243 7.31 -9.59 18.16
CA ALA A 243 6.39 -10.05 19.20
C ALA A 243 5.16 -9.14 19.31
N THR A 244 3.98 -9.72 19.13
CA THR A 244 2.68 -9.13 19.50
C THR A 244 2.09 -9.74 20.77
N GLU A 245 2.81 -10.69 21.37
CA GLU A 245 2.48 -11.34 22.63
C GLU A 245 3.78 -11.57 23.41
N GLU A 246 3.73 -11.38 24.73
CA GLU A 246 4.85 -11.63 25.62
C GLU A 246 5.30 -13.10 25.54
N TYR A 247 6.60 -13.36 25.58
CA TYR A 247 7.13 -14.73 25.59
C TYR A 247 6.88 -15.46 26.92
N ALA A 248 6.81 -14.74 28.05
CA ALA A 248 6.56 -15.33 29.35
C ALA A 248 5.11 -15.85 29.46
N SER A 249 4.85 -16.77 30.39
CA SER A 249 3.52 -17.36 30.57
C SER A 249 2.45 -16.37 31.06
N GLY A 250 2.87 -15.24 31.67
CA GLY A 250 1.97 -14.31 32.35
C GLY A 250 1.55 -14.75 33.76
N ALA A 251 1.97 -15.92 34.23
CA ALA A 251 1.64 -16.41 35.58
C ALA A 251 2.12 -15.46 36.69
N ALA A 252 3.18 -14.68 36.43
CA ALA A 252 3.67 -13.65 37.35
C ALA A 252 2.68 -12.48 37.57
N TYR A 253 1.68 -12.33 36.69
CA TYR A 253 0.63 -11.32 36.84
C TYR A 253 -0.59 -11.83 37.63
N GLU A 254 -0.60 -13.09 38.06
CA GLU A 254 -1.71 -13.65 38.82
C GLU A 254 -1.91 -12.91 40.15
N GLY A 255 -3.15 -12.57 40.49
CA GLY A 255 -3.48 -11.86 41.73
C GLY A 255 -3.02 -10.41 41.81
N ARG A 256 -2.41 -9.84 40.76
CA ARG A 256 -1.98 -8.43 40.71
C ARG A 256 -3.18 -7.49 40.68
N ARG A 257 -3.56 -6.98 41.86
CA ARG A 257 -4.72 -6.09 42.04
C ARG A 257 -4.59 -4.76 41.30
N ASP A 258 -3.37 -4.24 41.18
CA ASP A 258 -3.07 -3.02 40.42
C ASP A 258 -3.34 -3.17 38.91
N LEU A 259 -3.28 -4.41 38.40
CA LEU A 259 -3.62 -4.78 37.03
C LEU A 259 -5.08 -5.21 36.86
N GLY A 260 -5.85 -5.24 37.96
CA GLY A 260 -7.23 -5.74 37.99
C GLY A 260 -7.35 -7.27 37.90
N ASN A 261 -6.25 -8.01 38.06
CA ASN A 261 -6.23 -9.46 38.01
C ASN A 261 -6.71 -10.03 39.34
N THR A 262 -8.03 -10.06 39.54
CA THR A 262 -8.67 -10.47 40.80
C THR A 262 -9.35 -11.83 40.72
N GLN A 263 -9.48 -12.41 39.52
CA GLN A 263 -10.08 -13.73 39.33
C GLN A 263 -8.99 -14.77 39.06
N PRO A 264 -9.13 -16.02 39.55
CA PRO A 264 -8.19 -17.09 39.25
C PRO A 264 -7.96 -17.26 37.74
N GLY A 265 -6.70 -17.26 37.32
CA GLY A 265 -6.27 -17.45 35.94
C GLY A 265 -6.12 -16.14 35.13
N ASP A 266 -6.40 -14.99 35.74
CA ASP A 266 -6.28 -13.68 35.10
C ASP A 266 -4.86 -13.38 34.62
N GLY A 267 -3.84 -13.85 35.33
CA GLY A 267 -2.45 -13.56 34.98
C GLY A 267 -2.08 -14.07 33.59
N VAL A 268 -2.34 -15.35 33.33
CA VAL A 268 -2.09 -15.98 32.03
C VAL A 268 -3.08 -15.45 30.98
N ARG A 269 -4.36 -15.28 31.35
CA ARG A 269 -5.40 -14.80 30.43
C ARG A 269 -5.09 -13.40 29.89
N PHE A 270 -4.64 -12.48 30.74
CA PHE A 270 -4.35 -11.08 30.41
C PHE A 270 -2.85 -10.76 30.44
N LYS A 271 -2.01 -11.70 30.01
CA LYS A 271 -0.58 -11.47 29.74
C LYS A 271 -0.36 -10.39 28.67
N GLY A 272 0.86 -9.87 28.57
CA GLY A 272 1.22 -8.81 27.64
C GLY A 272 0.91 -9.16 26.18
N ARG A 273 0.13 -8.30 25.49
CA ARG A 273 -0.12 -8.36 24.04
C ARG A 273 -0.12 -7.01 23.37
N SER A 274 -0.14 -7.02 22.05
CA SER A 274 0.07 -5.86 21.17
C SER A 274 1.50 -5.30 21.32
N TRP A 275 1.93 -4.41 20.43
CA TRP A 275 3.33 -3.97 20.38
C TRP A 275 3.79 -3.17 21.61
N ILE A 276 2.87 -2.65 22.42
CA ILE A 276 3.19 -1.95 23.68
C ILE A 276 3.02 -2.83 24.93
N GLN A 277 2.75 -4.14 24.77
CA GLN A 277 2.60 -5.09 25.89
C GLN A 277 1.49 -4.71 26.89
N VAL A 278 0.27 -4.50 26.38
CA VAL A 278 -0.92 -4.29 27.22
C VAL A 278 -1.13 -5.51 28.12
N THR A 279 -1.11 -5.29 29.43
CA THR A 279 -1.12 -6.36 30.43
C THR A 279 -2.17 -6.07 31.50
N GLY A 280 -2.91 -7.09 31.94
CA GLY A 280 -3.86 -7.02 33.05
C GLY A 280 -5.32 -6.78 32.63
N ARG A 281 -6.26 -7.43 33.33
CA ARG A 281 -7.71 -7.36 33.08
C ARG A 281 -8.22 -5.92 32.99
N SER A 282 -7.74 -5.04 33.88
CA SER A 282 -8.18 -3.63 33.89
C SER A 282 -7.83 -2.91 32.59
N ASN A 283 -6.61 -3.11 32.08
CA ASN A 283 -6.15 -2.46 30.85
C ASN A 283 -6.85 -3.05 29.62
N TYR A 284 -7.01 -4.37 29.55
CA TYR A 284 -7.81 -5.03 28.50
C TYR A 284 -9.26 -4.52 28.45
N THR A 285 -9.87 -4.31 29.62
CA THR A 285 -11.23 -3.76 29.72
C THR A 285 -11.30 -2.33 29.18
N GLN A 286 -10.36 -1.48 29.59
CA GLN A 286 -10.32 -0.08 29.15
C GLN A 286 -10.03 0.05 27.66
N LEU A 287 -9.08 -0.75 27.14
CA LEU A 287 -8.77 -0.82 25.73
C LEU A 287 -9.98 -1.28 24.90
N SER A 288 -10.71 -2.31 25.36
CA SER A 288 -11.89 -2.82 24.63
C SER A 288 -12.98 -1.76 24.52
N LYS A 289 -13.26 -1.02 25.60
CA LYS A 289 -14.22 0.08 25.60
C LYS A 289 -13.80 1.20 24.66
N TRP A 290 -12.52 1.59 24.72
CA TRP A 290 -11.98 2.63 23.84
C TRP A 290 -12.04 2.20 22.37
N ALA A 291 -11.56 0.99 22.05
CA ALA A 291 -11.58 0.47 20.68
C ALA A 291 -13.01 0.36 20.13
N HIS A 292 -13.98 -0.04 20.96
CA HIS A 292 -15.38 -0.06 20.57
C HIS A 292 -15.92 1.35 20.31
N SER A 293 -15.58 2.33 21.14
CA SER A 293 -15.98 3.74 20.92
C SER A 293 -15.41 4.33 19.63
N LYS A 294 -14.32 3.76 19.11
CA LYS A 294 -13.72 4.10 17.81
C LYS A 294 -14.31 3.30 16.64
N GLY A 295 -15.21 2.35 16.90
CA GLY A 295 -15.74 1.42 15.90
C GLY A 295 -14.72 0.36 15.46
N ALA A 296 -13.58 0.22 16.13
CA ALA A 296 -12.52 -0.71 15.75
C ALA A 296 -12.80 -2.16 16.18
N VAL A 297 -13.72 -2.37 17.13
CA VAL A 297 -14.18 -3.69 17.58
C VAL A 297 -15.70 -3.67 17.84
N PRO A 298 -16.39 -4.82 17.70
CA PRO A 298 -17.86 -4.87 17.73
C PRO A 298 -18.48 -4.73 19.13
N THR A 299 -17.73 -5.01 20.20
CA THR A 299 -18.25 -5.00 21.57
C THR A 299 -17.30 -4.27 22.53
N PRO A 300 -17.81 -3.65 23.61
CA PRO A 300 -16.99 -2.97 24.62
C PRO A 300 -16.13 -3.91 25.47
N THR A 301 -16.32 -5.23 25.34
CA THR A 301 -15.62 -6.29 26.09
C THR A 301 -14.74 -7.17 25.21
N PHE A 302 -14.60 -6.84 23.92
CA PHE A 302 -14.01 -7.71 22.90
C PHE A 302 -12.67 -8.37 23.31
N PHE A 303 -11.71 -7.60 23.82
CA PHE A 303 -10.42 -8.18 24.26
C PHE A 303 -10.47 -8.75 25.69
N VAL A 304 -11.53 -8.53 26.45
CA VAL A 304 -11.77 -9.25 27.71
C VAL A 304 -12.29 -10.66 27.44
N ASP A 305 -13.20 -10.78 26.48
CA ASP A 305 -13.82 -12.03 26.06
C ASP A 305 -12.81 -12.90 25.30
N GLU A 306 -12.05 -12.28 24.38
CA GLU A 306 -11.08 -12.94 23.51
C GLU A 306 -9.70 -12.24 23.55
N PRO A 307 -8.95 -12.31 24.67
CA PRO A 307 -7.72 -11.55 24.85
C PRO A 307 -6.61 -11.88 23.85
N ALA A 308 -6.58 -13.12 23.35
CA ALA A 308 -5.63 -13.55 22.31
C ALA A 308 -5.77 -12.76 21.00
N LYS A 309 -6.96 -12.22 20.68
CA LYS A 309 -7.15 -11.38 19.49
C LYS A 309 -6.26 -10.15 19.50
N LEU A 310 -5.91 -9.60 20.66
CA LEU A 310 -5.02 -8.43 20.75
C LEU A 310 -3.59 -8.70 20.23
N ALA A 311 -3.18 -9.97 20.11
CA ALA A 311 -1.91 -10.35 19.48
C ALA A 311 -1.99 -10.46 17.95
N GLN A 312 -3.17 -10.44 17.35
CA GLN A 312 -3.29 -10.47 15.89
C GLN A 312 -2.88 -9.13 15.29
N ILE A 313 -2.16 -9.16 14.16
CA ILE A 313 -1.56 -7.97 13.54
C ILE A 313 -2.57 -6.84 13.27
N GLN A 314 -3.79 -7.19 12.84
CA GLN A 314 -4.87 -6.22 12.59
C GLN A 314 -5.27 -5.41 13.84
N TYR A 315 -5.05 -5.94 15.05
CA TYR A 315 -5.36 -5.28 16.32
C TYR A 315 -4.10 -4.81 17.08
N ALA A 316 -2.91 -5.24 16.65
CA ALA A 316 -1.65 -4.98 17.36
C ALA A 316 -1.30 -3.48 17.48
N GLY A 317 -1.84 -2.62 16.61
CA GLY A 317 -1.70 -1.17 16.69
C GLY A 317 -2.63 -0.47 17.70
N LEU A 318 -3.71 -1.13 18.14
CA LEU A 318 -4.72 -0.53 19.02
C LEU A 318 -4.22 -0.31 20.45
N GLY A 319 -3.41 -1.23 20.97
CA GLY A 319 -2.77 -1.08 22.28
C GLY A 319 -1.93 0.19 22.38
N PRO A 320 -0.96 0.40 21.47
CA PRO A 320 -0.19 1.64 21.37
C PRO A 320 -1.08 2.87 21.29
N ALA A 321 -2.09 2.85 20.42
CA ALA A 321 -2.97 4.00 20.22
C ALA A 321 -3.78 4.40 21.46
N TRP A 322 -4.38 3.43 22.14
CA TRP A 322 -5.04 3.66 23.42
C TRP A 322 -4.07 4.20 24.46
N TYR A 323 -2.87 3.64 24.54
CA TYR A 323 -1.88 4.10 25.50
C TYR A 323 -1.45 5.54 25.22
N TRP A 324 -1.22 5.87 23.96
CA TRP A 324 -0.77 7.17 23.48
C TRP A 324 -1.82 8.28 23.65
N THR A 325 -3.10 7.94 23.49
CA THR A 325 -4.19 8.95 23.48
C THR A 325 -5.02 8.99 24.76
N VAL A 326 -5.03 7.90 25.53
CA VAL A 326 -5.86 7.78 26.74
C VAL A 326 -4.99 7.58 27.97
N ALA A 327 -4.12 6.57 27.98
CA ALA A 327 -3.34 6.26 29.19
C ALA A 327 -2.25 7.31 29.48
N ARG A 328 -1.67 7.90 28.43
CA ARG A 328 -0.59 8.90 28.47
C ARG A 328 -0.78 9.97 27.36
N PRO A 329 -1.82 10.81 27.47
CA PRO A 329 -2.21 11.75 26.41
C PRO A 329 -1.16 12.83 26.11
N ASP A 330 -0.14 13.01 26.95
CA ASP A 330 0.93 13.99 26.76
C ASP A 330 2.04 13.53 25.79
N ILE A 331 2.06 12.25 25.38
CA ILE A 331 3.15 11.70 24.56
C ILE A 331 3.26 12.40 23.19
N ASN A 332 2.15 12.81 22.57
CA ASN A 332 2.21 13.55 21.30
C ASN A 332 2.94 14.89 21.46
N THR A 333 2.61 15.66 22.50
CA THR A 333 3.29 16.94 22.80
C THR A 333 4.77 16.74 23.17
N LEU A 334 5.13 15.61 23.80
CA LEU A 334 6.53 15.26 24.04
C LEU A 334 7.26 14.87 22.75
N SER A 335 6.58 14.14 21.86
CA SER A 335 7.11 13.74 20.55
C SER A 335 7.37 14.95 19.66
N ASP A 336 6.47 15.95 19.67
CA ASP A 336 6.65 17.20 18.93
C ASP A 336 7.92 17.96 19.37
N ARG A 337 8.23 17.90 20.67
CA ARG A 337 9.46 18.46 21.28
C ARG A 337 10.68 17.55 21.14
N ARG A 338 10.54 16.39 20.48
CA ARG A 338 11.58 15.34 20.35
C ARG A 338 12.12 14.84 21.70
N ASP A 339 11.30 14.87 22.75
CA ASP A 339 11.69 14.46 24.11
C ASP A 339 11.63 12.93 24.29
N LEU A 340 12.59 12.23 23.68
CA LEU A 340 12.69 10.77 23.74
C LEU A 340 12.82 10.25 25.17
N LEU A 341 13.56 10.95 26.03
CA LEU A 341 13.81 10.52 27.40
C LEU A 341 12.52 10.46 28.20
N THR A 342 11.71 11.52 28.14
CA THR A 342 10.44 11.55 28.87
C THR A 342 9.45 10.56 28.28
N VAL A 343 9.34 10.42 26.95
CA VAL A 343 8.48 9.39 26.33
C VAL A 343 8.89 7.99 26.77
N THR A 344 10.19 7.70 26.83
CA THR A 344 10.71 6.41 27.32
C THR A 344 10.28 6.16 28.76
N LYS A 345 10.38 7.16 29.64
CA LYS A 345 9.89 7.05 31.03
C LYS A 345 8.38 6.87 31.10
N ARG A 346 7.60 7.49 30.21
CA ARG A 346 6.14 7.31 30.16
C ARG A 346 5.74 5.89 29.84
N ILE A 347 6.42 5.25 28.89
CA ILE A 347 6.10 3.90 28.39
C ILE A 347 6.68 2.83 29.33
N ASN A 348 7.96 2.93 29.67
CA ASN A 348 8.68 1.90 30.40
C ASN A 348 8.66 2.09 31.92
N GLY A 349 8.31 3.28 32.42
CA GLY A 349 8.45 3.64 33.84
C GLY A 349 9.89 3.97 34.26
N GLY A 350 10.84 3.98 33.32
CA GLY A 350 12.26 4.20 33.57
C GLY A 350 13.03 4.51 32.28
N THR A 351 14.32 4.16 32.23
CA THR A 351 15.20 4.41 31.08
C THR A 351 15.73 3.12 30.45
N ASN A 352 15.08 1.98 30.71
CA ASN A 352 15.54 0.71 30.16
C ASN A 352 15.48 0.73 28.63
N GLY A 353 16.59 0.35 28.01
CA GLY A 353 16.72 0.35 26.55
C GLY A 353 16.81 1.74 25.89
N LEU A 354 17.05 2.81 26.64
CA LEU A 354 17.07 4.19 26.10
C LEU A 354 17.99 4.34 24.87
N GLN A 355 19.17 3.72 24.88
CA GLN A 355 20.09 3.77 23.74
C GLN A 355 19.51 3.10 22.48
N ASP A 356 18.86 1.94 22.63
CA ASP A 356 18.22 1.25 21.49
C ASP A 356 17.06 2.08 20.93
N ARG A 357 16.23 2.64 21.82
CA ARG A 357 15.14 3.57 21.44
C ARG A 357 15.68 4.78 20.70
N GLN A 358 16.80 5.35 21.15
CA GLN A 358 17.46 6.49 20.47
C GLN A 358 17.97 6.11 19.09
N ASN A 359 18.58 4.93 18.94
CA ASN A 359 19.06 4.45 17.65
C ASN A 359 17.91 4.25 16.65
N ARG A 360 16.79 3.66 17.10
CA ARG A 360 15.57 3.50 16.30
C ARG A 360 14.94 4.83 15.94
N TYR A 361 14.88 5.76 16.90
CA TYR A 361 14.33 7.10 16.68
C TYR A 361 15.13 7.88 15.64
N ASN A 362 16.46 7.86 15.75
CA ASN A 362 17.35 8.51 14.78
C ASN A 362 17.23 7.88 13.39
N ARG A 363 17.12 6.54 13.31
CA ARG A 363 16.89 5.82 12.05
C ARG A 363 15.60 6.30 11.38
N ALA A 364 14.48 6.31 12.11
CA ALA A 364 13.20 6.74 11.56
C ALA A 364 13.24 8.23 11.17
N LEU A 365 13.74 9.12 12.04
CA LEU A 365 13.83 10.56 11.77
C LEU A 365 14.64 10.88 10.50
N ALA A 366 15.65 10.08 10.16
CA ALA A 366 16.48 10.29 8.97
C ALA A 366 15.69 10.17 7.64
N LEU A 367 14.49 9.56 7.66
CA LEU A 367 13.62 9.50 6.50
C LEU A 367 12.81 10.79 6.24
N GLY A 368 12.70 11.68 7.23
CA GLY A 368 11.99 12.95 7.10
C GLY A 368 10.54 12.77 6.61
N ASP A 369 10.16 13.54 5.59
CA ASP A 369 8.80 13.57 5.04
C ASP A 369 8.37 12.24 4.40
N GLN A 370 9.30 11.33 4.08
CA GLN A 370 8.93 9.98 3.63
C GLN A 370 8.11 9.25 4.69
N LEU A 371 8.30 9.53 5.99
CA LEU A 371 7.48 8.93 7.05
C LEU A 371 6.00 9.32 6.93
N LEU A 372 5.68 10.47 6.33
CA LEU A 372 4.31 10.92 6.18
C LEU A 372 3.52 10.03 5.20
N THR A 373 4.18 9.29 4.32
CA THR A 373 3.50 8.31 3.45
C THR A 373 2.87 7.16 4.24
N LEU A 374 3.38 6.85 5.45
CA LEU A 374 2.80 5.84 6.35
C LEU A 374 1.40 6.21 6.85
N ILE A 375 1.03 7.49 6.79
CA ILE A 375 -0.29 7.97 7.21
C ILE A 375 -1.12 8.50 6.03
N GLY A 376 -0.59 8.43 4.80
CA GLY A 376 -1.21 9.01 3.60
C GLY A 376 -0.95 10.51 3.43
N SER A 377 -0.02 11.10 4.19
CA SER A 377 0.29 12.53 4.16
C SER A 377 1.48 12.84 3.24
N SER A 378 1.48 12.36 2.00
CA SER A 378 2.15 13.11 0.94
C SER A 378 1.37 14.40 0.75
N SER A 379 2.03 15.55 0.95
CA SER A 379 1.50 16.88 0.65
C SER A 379 0.81 16.88 -0.72
N GLY A 380 -0.52 16.82 -0.74
CA GLY A 380 -1.32 16.90 -1.96
C GLY A 380 -2.62 16.12 -1.95
N ASP A 381 -2.60 14.79 -1.79
CA ASP A 381 -3.67 13.95 -2.36
C ASP A 381 -3.91 12.64 -1.60
N ASP A 382 -4.47 12.67 -0.37
CA ASP A 382 -5.17 11.49 0.22
C ASP A 382 -5.92 11.85 1.53
N GLU A 383 -6.67 12.97 1.49
CA GLU A 383 -8.02 12.85 2.05
C GLU A 383 -8.78 12.00 1.03
N LEU A 384 -9.40 10.89 1.47
CA LEU A 384 -10.65 10.49 0.81
C LEU A 384 -11.45 11.79 0.73
N THR A 385 -11.91 12.20 -0.45
CA THR A 385 -12.76 13.40 -0.49
C THR A 385 -13.88 13.20 0.55
N PRO A 386 -14.41 14.25 1.20
CA PRO A 386 -15.50 14.08 2.16
C PRO A 386 -16.60 13.13 1.66
N GLU A 387 -16.84 13.10 0.35
CA GLU A 387 -17.75 12.18 -0.35
C GLU A 387 -17.25 10.73 -0.41
N GLN A 388 -15.95 10.48 -0.63
CA GLN A 388 -15.37 9.13 -0.61
C GLN A 388 -15.26 8.55 0.81
N ASP A 389 -14.95 9.36 1.83
CA ASP A 389 -14.99 8.96 3.24
C ASP A 389 -16.44 8.71 3.68
N GLN A 390 -17.36 9.58 3.27
CA GLN A 390 -18.79 9.38 3.46
C GLN A 390 -19.29 8.11 2.77
N MET A 391 -18.81 7.81 1.56
CA MET A 391 -19.21 6.62 0.82
C MET A 391 -18.64 5.34 1.44
N LEU A 392 -17.37 5.31 1.86
CA LEU A 392 -16.82 4.15 2.57
C LEU A 392 -17.53 3.91 3.90
N ARG A 393 -17.80 4.97 4.67
CA ARG A 393 -18.57 4.87 5.92
C ARG A 393 -20.01 4.46 5.67
N ALA A 394 -20.62 4.88 4.55
CA ALA A 394 -21.95 4.47 4.16
C ALA A 394 -21.97 2.99 3.78
N ILE A 395 -21.03 2.50 2.97
CA ILE A 395 -20.92 1.09 2.60
C ILE A 395 -20.69 0.22 3.84
N PHE A 396 -19.75 0.62 4.70
CA PHE A 396 -19.49 -0.12 5.94
C PHE A 396 -20.71 -0.12 6.86
N ARG A 397 -21.43 1.01 6.96
CA ARG A 397 -22.67 1.10 7.72
C ARG A 397 -23.74 0.20 7.13
N GLU A 398 -23.98 0.21 5.82
CA GLU A 398 -24.95 -0.67 5.17
C GLU A 398 -24.58 -2.14 5.39
N GLN A 399 -23.32 -2.52 5.21
CA GLN A 399 -22.89 -3.91 5.42
C GLN A 399 -23.07 -4.42 6.85
N THR A 400 -23.05 -3.53 7.85
CA THR A 400 -23.09 -3.89 9.27
C THR A 400 -24.41 -3.54 9.96
N GLN A 401 -25.25 -2.72 9.33
CA GLN A 401 -26.57 -2.35 9.84
C GLN A 401 -27.52 -3.53 9.71
N LYS A 402 -28.31 -3.77 10.76
CA LYS A 402 -29.38 -4.77 10.73
C LYS A 402 -30.63 -4.22 10.05
N HIS A 403 -31.22 -5.01 9.18
CA HIS A 403 -32.42 -4.72 8.41
C HIS A 403 -33.56 -5.69 8.80
N PRO A 404 -34.83 -5.29 8.63
CA PRO A 404 -35.97 -6.19 8.80
C PRO A 404 -35.97 -7.26 7.71
N SER A 405 -36.51 -8.44 8.04
CA SER A 405 -36.66 -9.53 7.07
C SER A 405 -37.54 -9.07 5.90
N ARG A 406 -37.10 -9.40 4.67
CA ARG A 406 -37.87 -9.20 3.44
C ARG A 406 -38.71 -10.41 3.07
N SER A 407 -38.62 -11.50 3.83
CA SER A 407 -39.45 -12.68 3.61
C SER A 407 -40.93 -12.34 3.80
N ALA A 408 -41.77 -12.80 2.87
CA ALA A 408 -43.22 -12.74 3.00
C ALA A 408 -43.74 -13.54 4.21
N LEU A 409 -42.91 -14.43 4.77
CA LEU A 409 -43.22 -15.26 5.93
C LEU A 409 -42.63 -14.72 7.25
N ARG A 410 -42.11 -13.49 7.27
CA ARG A 410 -41.56 -12.88 8.49
C ARG A 410 -42.61 -12.83 9.60
N LYS A 411 -42.21 -13.11 10.84
CA LYS A 411 -43.14 -13.11 11.98
C LYS A 411 -43.58 -11.67 12.30
N PRO A 412 -44.85 -11.44 12.68
CA PRO A 412 -45.27 -10.13 13.20
C PRO A 412 -44.42 -9.74 14.42
N GLY A 413 -43.84 -8.54 14.41
CA GLY A 413 -42.99 -8.04 15.49
C GLY A 413 -41.55 -8.57 15.51
N GLU A 414 -41.10 -9.27 14.47
CA GLU A 414 -39.76 -9.89 14.43
C GLU A 414 -38.57 -8.90 14.45
N GLY A 415 -38.82 -7.62 14.18
CA GLY A 415 -37.80 -6.57 14.25
C GLY A 415 -36.73 -6.68 13.16
N VAL A 416 -35.56 -6.11 13.42
CA VAL A 416 -34.39 -6.20 12.52
C VAL A 416 -33.65 -7.50 12.80
N VAL A 417 -33.45 -8.32 11.77
CA VAL A 417 -32.98 -9.70 11.93
C VAL A 417 -31.54 -9.86 11.48
N ASP A 418 -31.11 -9.12 10.45
CA ASP A 418 -29.88 -9.48 9.75
C ASP A 418 -29.17 -8.31 9.06
N THR A 419 -27.86 -8.43 8.90
CA THR A 419 -27.01 -7.50 8.13
C THR A 419 -26.95 -7.91 6.67
N TRP A 420 -26.55 -7.02 5.74
CA TRP A 420 -26.39 -7.42 4.33
C TRP A 420 -25.41 -8.58 4.13
N ALA A 421 -24.26 -8.56 4.81
CA ALA A 421 -23.32 -9.68 4.76
C ALA A 421 -23.91 -10.97 5.37
N GLY A 422 -24.70 -10.83 6.43
CA GLY A 422 -25.42 -11.96 7.02
C GLY A 422 -26.52 -12.51 6.12
N MET A 423 -27.20 -11.66 5.31
CA MET A 423 -28.19 -12.11 4.33
C MET A 423 -27.56 -12.98 3.25
N ASP A 424 -26.37 -12.64 2.76
CA ASP A 424 -25.67 -13.44 1.75
C ASP A 424 -25.26 -14.81 2.31
N LEU A 425 -24.74 -14.86 3.54
CA LEU A 425 -24.40 -16.12 4.23
C LEU A 425 -25.65 -16.97 4.53
N ASN A 426 -26.74 -16.33 4.96
CA ASN A 426 -28.01 -17.00 5.18
C ASN A 426 -28.64 -17.48 3.86
N MET A 427 -28.43 -16.78 2.75
CA MET A 427 -28.87 -17.22 1.43
C MET A 427 -28.11 -18.47 0.98
N ASP A 428 -26.79 -18.49 1.14
CA ASP A 428 -25.97 -19.69 0.87
C ASP A 428 -26.43 -20.88 1.72
N GLY A 429 -26.55 -20.70 3.04
CA GLY A 429 -27.02 -21.74 3.96
C GLY A 429 -28.42 -22.28 3.62
N ASN A 430 -29.38 -21.39 3.32
CA ASN A 430 -30.74 -21.79 2.95
C ASN A 430 -30.80 -22.49 1.58
N MET A 431 -30.08 -21.98 0.57
CA MET A 431 -30.03 -22.63 -0.75
C MET A 431 -29.37 -24.00 -0.68
N HIS A 432 -28.28 -24.12 0.08
CA HIS A 432 -27.62 -25.39 0.33
C HIS A 432 -28.56 -26.39 1.02
N PHE A 433 -29.29 -25.94 2.04
CA PHE A 433 -30.31 -26.76 2.71
C PHE A 433 -31.40 -27.23 1.75
N VAL A 434 -32.02 -26.33 0.98
CA VAL A 434 -33.12 -26.68 0.06
C VAL A 434 -32.64 -27.66 -1.03
N ALA A 435 -31.48 -27.40 -1.64
CA ALA A 435 -30.91 -28.28 -2.66
C ALA A 435 -30.59 -29.67 -2.08
N THR A 436 -30.02 -29.72 -0.89
CA THR A 436 -29.70 -30.97 -0.18
C THR A 436 -30.96 -31.76 0.17
N PHE A 437 -31.98 -31.09 0.71
CA PHE A 437 -33.27 -31.70 1.04
C PHE A 437 -33.95 -32.27 -0.22
N LEU A 438 -34.03 -31.50 -1.31
CA LEU A 438 -34.67 -31.97 -2.55
C LEU A 438 -33.92 -33.15 -3.17
N ARG A 439 -32.59 -33.12 -3.20
CA ARG A 439 -31.76 -34.23 -3.68
C ARG A 439 -31.95 -35.48 -2.81
N ALA A 440 -31.97 -35.34 -1.50
CA ALA A 440 -32.23 -36.43 -0.57
C ALA A 440 -33.64 -37.02 -0.74
N TRP A 441 -34.65 -36.16 -0.89
CA TRP A 441 -36.04 -36.56 -1.12
C TRP A 441 -36.22 -37.32 -2.45
N LEU A 442 -35.48 -36.93 -3.49
CA LEU A 442 -35.41 -37.65 -4.77
C LEU A 442 -34.56 -38.94 -4.70
N GLY A 443 -33.91 -39.21 -3.56
CA GLY A 443 -33.13 -40.42 -3.35
C GLY A 443 -31.71 -40.37 -3.91
N HIS A 444 -31.13 -39.18 -4.13
CA HIS A 444 -29.77 -39.05 -4.67
C HIS A 444 -28.74 -39.72 -3.72
N PRO A 445 -28.03 -40.77 -4.17
CA PRO A 445 -27.31 -41.68 -3.28
C PRO A 445 -26.13 -41.00 -2.56
N LYS A 446 -25.40 -40.12 -3.25
CA LYS A 446 -24.28 -39.38 -2.66
C LYS A 446 -24.75 -38.40 -1.58
N THR A 447 -25.83 -37.68 -1.85
CA THR A 447 -26.38 -36.72 -0.88
C THR A 447 -26.94 -37.42 0.36
N LEU A 448 -27.53 -38.60 0.20
CA LEU A 448 -27.95 -39.42 1.34
C LEU A 448 -26.77 -39.97 2.15
N ALA A 449 -25.63 -40.26 1.52
CA ALA A 449 -24.42 -40.65 2.23
C ALA A 449 -23.84 -39.49 3.03
N GLU A 450 -23.69 -38.32 2.39
CA GLU A 450 -23.21 -37.08 3.03
C GLU A 450 -24.12 -36.67 4.20
N LEU A 451 -25.44 -36.77 4.05
CA LEU A 451 -26.38 -36.51 5.15
C LEU A 451 -26.24 -37.50 6.31
N ARG A 452 -25.90 -38.77 6.05
CA ARG A 452 -25.63 -39.74 7.12
C ARG A 452 -24.35 -39.40 7.86
N GLU A 453 -23.30 -38.98 7.15
CA GLU A 453 -22.06 -38.52 7.77
C GLU A 453 -22.30 -37.30 8.69
N VAL A 454 -23.15 -36.36 8.27
CA VAL A 454 -23.55 -35.23 9.11
C VAL A 454 -24.43 -35.69 10.28
N ALA A 455 -25.37 -36.60 10.05
CA ALA A 455 -26.28 -37.15 11.06
C ALA A 455 -25.57 -37.93 12.17
N ASP A 456 -24.47 -38.60 11.84
CA ASP A 456 -23.65 -39.39 12.77
C ASP A 456 -22.55 -38.55 13.44
N ASN A 457 -22.48 -37.25 13.16
CA ASN A 457 -21.46 -36.36 13.71
C ASN A 457 -21.65 -36.18 15.23
N THR A 458 -20.64 -36.53 16.01
CA THR A 458 -20.64 -36.47 17.48
C THR A 458 -20.01 -35.19 18.06
N ASP A 459 -19.58 -34.25 17.22
CA ASP A 459 -19.02 -32.97 17.68
C ASP A 459 -20.11 -32.16 18.40
N PRO A 460 -19.93 -31.81 19.69
CA PRO A 460 -20.89 -31.00 20.44
C PRO A 460 -21.19 -29.66 19.78
N ALA A 461 -20.25 -29.09 19.01
CA ALA A 461 -20.44 -27.83 18.29
C ALA A 461 -21.33 -27.96 17.04
N ARG A 462 -21.61 -29.19 16.59
CA ARG A 462 -22.42 -29.49 15.38
C ARG A 462 -23.65 -30.33 15.68
N GLN A 463 -24.06 -30.39 16.95
CA GLN A 463 -25.17 -31.23 17.38
C GLN A 463 -26.49 -30.88 16.68
N ASP A 464 -26.73 -29.59 16.41
CA ASP A 464 -27.93 -29.12 15.70
C ASP A 464 -27.91 -29.54 14.22
N ASP A 465 -26.75 -29.49 13.57
CA ASP A 465 -26.57 -29.96 12.18
C ASP A 465 -26.87 -31.46 12.07
N ALA A 466 -26.36 -32.25 13.03
CA ALA A 466 -26.59 -33.69 13.09
C ALA A 466 -28.08 -34.02 13.28
N GLN A 467 -28.76 -33.32 14.20
CA GLN A 467 -30.21 -33.47 14.41
C GLN A 467 -31.02 -33.07 13.17
N LEU A 468 -30.65 -31.98 12.49
CA LEU A 468 -31.29 -31.56 11.26
C LEU A 468 -31.12 -32.59 10.15
N ALA A 469 -29.91 -33.13 9.98
CA ALA A 469 -29.64 -34.17 8.99
C ALA A 469 -30.44 -35.47 9.28
N GLN A 470 -30.54 -35.88 10.54
CA GLN A 470 -31.39 -37.00 10.98
C GLN A 470 -32.87 -36.76 10.63
N ALA A 471 -33.37 -35.55 10.88
CA ALA A 471 -34.75 -35.18 10.57
C ALA A 471 -35.03 -35.16 9.05
N ILE A 472 -34.08 -34.69 8.24
CA ILE A 472 -34.18 -34.74 6.76
C ILE A 472 -34.23 -36.21 6.31
N LEU A 473 -33.32 -37.06 6.81
CA LEU A 473 -33.29 -38.49 6.46
C LEU A 473 -34.58 -39.22 6.85
N ALA A 474 -35.14 -38.95 8.03
CA ALA A 474 -36.42 -39.51 8.47
C ALA A 474 -37.58 -39.04 7.57
N THR A 475 -37.66 -37.74 7.30
CA THR A 475 -38.74 -37.14 6.48
C THR A 475 -38.71 -37.64 5.04
N THR A 476 -37.51 -37.84 4.48
CA THR A 476 -37.33 -38.35 3.12
C THR A 476 -37.57 -39.86 3.00
N ALA A 477 -37.50 -40.60 4.11
CA ALA A 477 -37.85 -42.01 4.18
C ALA A 477 -39.37 -42.25 4.32
N GLU A 478 -40.11 -41.37 5.00
CA GLU A 478 -41.54 -41.53 5.30
C GLU A 478 -42.50 -41.05 4.20
N LYS A 479 -42.11 -40.07 3.38
CA LYS A 479 -43.01 -39.50 2.36
C LYS A 479 -43.07 -40.35 1.09
N PRO A 480 -44.27 -40.54 0.49
CA PRO A 480 -44.37 -41.22 -0.79
C PRO A 480 -43.54 -40.46 -1.83
N LYS A 481 -42.56 -41.16 -2.41
CA LYS A 481 -41.80 -40.65 -3.55
C LYS A 481 -42.81 -40.35 -4.66
N PRO A 482 -42.71 -39.22 -5.37
CA PRO A 482 -43.64 -38.93 -6.46
C PRO A 482 -43.55 -40.07 -7.48
N VAL A 483 -44.62 -40.86 -7.59
CA VAL A 483 -44.78 -41.81 -8.68
C VAL A 483 -45.26 -40.99 -9.87
N MET A 484 -44.35 -40.62 -10.78
CA MET A 484 -44.75 -40.05 -12.06
C MET A 484 -45.39 -41.14 -12.92
N ASN A 485 -46.72 -41.27 -12.83
CA ASN A 485 -47.52 -42.12 -13.70
C ASN A 485 -47.94 -41.32 -14.93
N VAL A 486 -47.31 -41.61 -16.07
CA VAL A 486 -47.58 -40.99 -17.37
C VAL A 486 -48.75 -41.73 -18.03
N GLY A 487 -49.95 -41.16 -17.98
CA GLY A 487 -51.06 -41.74 -18.74
C GLY A 487 -52.44 -41.49 -18.16
N THR A 488 -52.93 -40.26 -18.28
CA THR A 488 -54.25 -39.88 -18.81
C THR A 488 -54.42 -38.39 -18.58
N ILE A 489 -54.08 -37.59 -19.58
CA ILE A 489 -54.56 -36.22 -19.66
C ILE A 489 -55.20 -36.03 -21.03
N THR A 490 -56.50 -36.30 -21.07
CA THR A 490 -57.39 -35.71 -22.08
C THR A 490 -58.22 -34.64 -21.38
N SER A 491 -58.27 -33.48 -22.04
CA SER A 491 -58.92 -32.21 -21.64
C SER A 491 -58.42 -31.59 -20.33
N GLY A 492 -57.32 -30.84 -20.45
CA GLY A 492 -56.81 -29.92 -19.44
C GLY A 492 -55.37 -30.21 -19.01
N VAL A 493 -54.39 -29.75 -19.82
CA VAL A 493 -52.92 -29.73 -19.59
C VAL A 493 -52.17 -31.07 -19.75
N ASP A 494 -51.52 -31.30 -20.89
CA ASP A 494 -50.62 -32.46 -21.09
C ASP A 494 -49.24 -32.23 -20.46
N THR A 495 -48.95 -32.96 -19.38
CA THR A 495 -47.71 -32.94 -18.60
C THR A 495 -46.58 -33.76 -19.22
N THR A 496 -46.80 -34.46 -20.33
CA THR A 496 -45.73 -35.19 -21.04
C THR A 496 -44.71 -34.21 -21.64
N ALA A 497 -45.16 -33.06 -22.14
CA ALA A 497 -44.29 -31.98 -22.61
C ALA A 497 -43.44 -31.35 -21.49
N VAL A 498 -43.97 -31.27 -20.27
CA VAL A 498 -43.27 -30.69 -19.10
C VAL A 498 -42.20 -31.63 -18.58
N VAL A 499 -42.46 -32.93 -18.59
CA VAL A 499 -41.52 -33.94 -18.09
C VAL A 499 -40.41 -34.21 -19.12
N GLU A 500 -40.69 -34.19 -20.42
CA GLU A 500 -39.66 -34.21 -21.46
C GLU A 500 -38.75 -32.97 -21.36
N ALA A 501 -39.32 -31.78 -21.10
CA ALA A 501 -38.58 -30.53 -20.90
C ALA A 501 -37.67 -30.55 -19.66
N VAL A 502 -38.14 -31.14 -18.55
CA VAL A 502 -37.32 -31.33 -17.33
C VAL A 502 -36.25 -32.39 -17.57
N ARG A 503 -36.54 -33.45 -18.32
CA ARG A 503 -35.56 -34.51 -18.63
C ARG A 503 -34.45 -34.02 -19.58
N SER A 504 -34.77 -33.15 -20.55
CA SER A 504 -33.76 -32.43 -21.36
C SER A 504 -32.93 -31.46 -20.52
N ALA A 505 -33.56 -30.68 -19.63
CA ALA A 505 -32.86 -29.72 -18.76
C ALA A 505 -31.91 -30.40 -17.76
N VAL A 506 -32.21 -31.62 -17.31
CA VAL A 506 -31.35 -32.40 -16.41
C VAL A 506 -30.24 -33.13 -17.17
N ALA A 507 -30.45 -33.50 -18.44
CA ALA A 507 -29.42 -34.12 -19.27
C ALA A 507 -28.38 -33.13 -19.84
N GLU A 508 -28.74 -31.84 -20.00
CA GLU A 508 -27.82 -30.74 -20.39
C GLU A 508 -27.05 -30.12 -19.21
N ALA A 509 -27.39 -30.45 -17.96
CA ALA A 509 -26.84 -29.79 -16.76
C ALA A 509 -25.75 -30.58 -16.00
N GLU A 510 -25.26 -31.70 -16.52
CA GLU A 510 -23.95 -32.23 -16.10
C GLU A 510 -22.82 -31.56 -16.90
N PRO A 511 -22.00 -30.67 -16.32
CA PRO A 511 -20.61 -30.63 -16.70
C PRO A 511 -19.93 -31.89 -16.15
N LYS A 512 -19.55 -32.79 -17.05
CA LYS A 512 -18.48 -33.76 -16.84
C LYS A 512 -17.23 -33.01 -16.34
N ILE A 513 -16.98 -33.06 -15.04
CA ILE A 513 -15.62 -32.88 -14.50
C ILE A 513 -15.24 -34.18 -13.82
N ILE A 514 -14.54 -34.99 -14.60
CA ILE A 514 -13.72 -36.09 -14.13
C ILE A 514 -12.55 -35.45 -13.38
N TYR A 515 -12.48 -35.63 -12.06
CA TYR A 515 -11.22 -35.46 -11.35
C TYR A 515 -10.33 -36.67 -11.69
N THR A 516 -9.64 -36.60 -12.83
CA THR A 516 -8.34 -37.25 -12.95
C THR A 516 -7.32 -36.20 -12.57
N ALA A 517 -6.64 -36.41 -11.45
CA ALA A 517 -5.46 -35.65 -11.11
C ALA A 517 -4.37 -35.94 -12.15
N GLU A 518 -4.26 -35.07 -13.15
CA GLU A 518 -3.03 -34.80 -13.88
C GLU A 518 -2.49 -33.44 -13.45
N PRO A 519 -1.15 -33.26 -13.40
CA PRO A 519 -0.54 -32.12 -12.75
C PRO A 519 -0.88 -30.82 -13.47
N ALA A 520 -1.04 -29.75 -12.68
CA ALA A 520 -1.28 -28.41 -13.18
C ALA A 520 -0.24 -28.00 -14.25
N PRO A 521 -0.65 -27.31 -15.33
CA PRO A 521 0.31 -26.59 -16.15
C PRO A 521 1.02 -25.57 -15.25
N ALA A 522 2.35 -25.61 -15.25
CA ALA A 522 3.14 -24.60 -14.59
C ALA A 522 2.80 -23.23 -15.19
N ASP A 523 2.68 -22.22 -14.32
CA ASP A 523 2.66 -20.78 -14.63
C ASP A 523 1.31 -20.08 -14.86
N PHE A 524 0.36 -20.20 -13.92
CA PHE A 524 -0.63 -19.13 -13.67
C PHE A 524 -0.21 -18.29 -12.43
N PRO A 525 0.12 -16.99 -12.57
CA PRO A 525 0.53 -16.16 -11.45
C PRO A 525 -0.69 -15.69 -10.63
N THR A 526 -0.68 -16.01 -9.34
CA THR A 526 -1.80 -15.86 -8.40
C THR A 526 -1.80 -14.53 -7.61
N ALA A 527 -1.23 -13.45 -8.13
CA ALA A 527 -1.14 -12.18 -7.41
C ALA A 527 -1.65 -10.98 -8.23
N GLY A 528 -2.69 -10.32 -7.73
CA GLY A 528 -3.21 -9.05 -8.26
C GLY A 528 -4.48 -8.59 -7.53
N SER A 529 -4.68 -7.27 -7.44
CA SER A 529 -5.90 -6.65 -6.91
C SER A 529 -7.12 -6.98 -7.79
N THR A 530 -8.34 -6.79 -7.29
CA THR A 530 -9.58 -7.03 -8.05
C THR A 530 -9.58 -6.30 -9.41
N GLY A 531 -9.03 -5.09 -9.47
CA GLY A 531 -8.86 -4.33 -10.73
C GLY A 531 -7.86 -4.96 -11.71
N GLN A 532 -6.77 -5.55 -11.22
CA GLN A 532 -5.81 -6.28 -12.07
C GLN A 532 -6.40 -7.60 -12.58
N ARG A 533 -7.21 -8.28 -11.76
CA ARG A 533 -7.92 -9.49 -12.17
C ARG A 533 -8.99 -9.19 -13.21
N ILE A 534 -9.71 -8.07 -13.07
CA ILE A 534 -10.67 -7.59 -14.07
C ILE A 534 -9.95 -7.20 -15.36
N GLY A 535 -8.83 -6.47 -15.29
CA GLY A 535 -8.02 -6.13 -16.47
C GLY A 535 -7.48 -7.37 -17.21
N GLN A 536 -6.97 -8.35 -16.47
CA GLN A 536 -6.52 -9.62 -17.03
C GLN A 536 -7.67 -10.44 -17.64
N LEU A 537 -8.87 -10.36 -17.07
CA LEU A 537 -10.07 -10.99 -17.62
C LEU A 537 -10.48 -10.32 -18.93
N VAL A 538 -10.43 -8.98 -18.98
CA VAL A 538 -10.72 -8.19 -20.19
C VAL A 538 -9.70 -8.48 -21.29
N ASP A 539 -8.41 -8.54 -20.97
CA ASP A 539 -7.34 -8.85 -21.93
C ASP A 539 -7.43 -10.29 -22.47
N ALA A 540 -7.77 -11.25 -21.61
CA ALA A 540 -7.99 -12.65 -22.00
C ALA A 540 -9.23 -12.80 -22.90
N VAL A 541 -10.28 -12.00 -22.63
CA VAL A 541 -11.50 -11.94 -23.45
C VAL A 541 -11.22 -11.29 -24.81
N GLU A 542 -10.40 -10.24 -24.87
CA GLU A 542 -9.98 -9.57 -26.10
C GLU A 542 -9.12 -10.50 -26.98
N GLN A 543 -8.23 -11.29 -26.35
CA GLN A 543 -7.46 -12.34 -27.02
C GLN A 543 -8.35 -13.46 -27.59
N MET A 544 -9.40 -13.87 -26.88
CA MET A 544 -10.38 -14.84 -27.37
C MET A 544 -11.17 -14.29 -28.58
N ARG A 545 -11.55 -13.01 -28.55
CA ARG A 545 -12.19 -12.30 -29.67
C ARG A 545 -11.31 -12.23 -30.91
N LEU A 546 -10.00 -11.97 -30.74
CA LEU A 546 -9.02 -11.88 -31.84
C LEU A 546 -8.64 -13.24 -32.43
N SER A 547 -8.87 -14.33 -31.70
CA SER A 547 -8.53 -15.70 -32.12
C SER A 547 -9.63 -16.45 -32.89
N GLU A 548 -10.75 -15.78 -33.22
CA GLU A 548 -11.95 -16.36 -33.89
C GLU A 548 -12.55 -17.61 -33.18
N ARG A 549 -12.27 -17.78 -31.88
CA ARG A 549 -12.67 -18.97 -31.10
C ARG A 549 -14.07 -18.90 -30.48
N LEU A 550 -14.81 -17.80 -30.71
CA LEU A 550 -16.15 -17.60 -30.16
C LEU A 550 -17.20 -17.80 -31.25
N SER A 551 -18.29 -18.51 -30.94
CA SER A 551 -19.45 -18.56 -31.80
C SER A 551 -20.10 -17.17 -31.92
N PRO A 552 -20.85 -16.88 -33.00
CA PRO A 552 -21.50 -15.58 -33.20
C PRO A 552 -22.42 -15.16 -32.03
N GLN A 553 -22.98 -16.14 -31.32
CA GLN A 553 -23.89 -15.91 -30.20
C GLN A 553 -23.13 -15.55 -28.91
N GLU A 554 -22.00 -16.20 -28.65
CA GLU A 554 -21.10 -15.85 -27.55
C GLU A 554 -20.48 -14.47 -27.75
N ALA A 555 -20.11 -14.12 -28.99
CA ALA A 555 -19.63 -12.78 -29.32
C ALA A 555 -20.69 -11.70 -29.11
N ALA A 556 -21.97 -11.99 -29.35
CA ALA A 556 -23.07 -11.07 -29.13
C ALA A 556 -23.38 -10.85 -27.64
N THR A 557 -23.37 -11.92 -26.84
CA THR A 557 -23.54 -11.84 -25.38
C THR A 557 -22.40 -11.07 -24.72
N LEU A 558 -21.17 -11.29 -25.18
CA LEU A 558 -19.99 -10.58 -24.70
C LEU A 558 -20.03 -9.08 -25.02
N LYS A 559 -20.50 -8.71 -26.21
CA LYS A 559 -20.74 -7.31 -26.59
C LYS A 559 -21.74 -6.60 -25.67
N ALA A 560 -22.81 -7.31 -25.27
CA ALA A 560 -23.82 -6.77 -24.36
C ALA A 560 -23.26 -6.55 -22.95
N VAL A 561 -22.41 -7.45 -22.47
CA VAL A 561 -21.74 -7.31 -21.17
C VAL A 561 -20.73 -6.16 -21.18
N ILE A 562 -19.94 -6.00 -22.25
CA ILE A 562 -18.99 -4.90 -22.38
C ILE A 562 -19.71 -3.54 -22.43
N SER A 563 -20.84 -3.42 -23.14
CA SER A 563 -21.60 -2.15 -23.18
C SER A 563 -22.30 -1.79 -21.87
N ILE A 564 -22.46 -2.74 -20.94
CA ILE A 564 -22.96 -2.50 -19.59
C ILE A 564 -21.82 -1.97 -18.69
N LEU A 565 -20.58 -2.35 -18.99
CA LEU A 565 -19.39 -2.00 -18.22
C LEU A 565 -18.71 -0.71 -18.71
N GLU A 566 -19.01 -0.25 -19.93
CA GLU A 566 -18.61 1.07 -20.41
C GLU A 566 -19.45 2.19 -19.75
N PRO A 567 -18.82 3.26 -19.23
CA PRO A 567 -19.55 4.36 -18.62
C PRO A 567 -20.44 5.06 -19.66
N GLN A 568 -21.75 5.01 -19.43
CA GLN A 568 -22.75 5.72 -20.22
C GLN A 568 -22.54 7.24 -20.09
N THR A 569 -21.82 7.85 -21.04
CA THR A 569 -21.81 9.31 -21.19
C THR A 569 -23.22 9.74 -21.56
N LYS A 570 -23.89 10.43 -20.64
CA LYS A 570 -25.18 11.08 -20.91
C LYS A 570 -25.01 12.09 -22.06
N ASP A 571 -25.80 11.90 -23.09
CA ASP A 571 -26.22 12.95 -24.02
C ASP A 571 -26.85 14.10 -23.20
N GLU A 572 -26.14 15.24 -23.12
CA GLU A 572 -26.79 16.54 -22.98
C GLU A 572 -26.84 17.17 -24.37
N GLY A 573 -28.04 17.14 -24.94
CA GLY A 573 -28.32 17.52 -26.31
C GLY A 573 -28.08 18.99 -26.63
N ALA A 574 -27.83 19.22 -27.91
CA ALA A 574 -27.98 20.51 -28.55
C ALA A 574 -29.38 21.10 -28.29
N GLN A 575 -29.43 22.32 -27.76
CA GLN A 575 -30.47 23.31 -28.05
C GLN A 575 -29.92 24.73 -27.83
N GLN A 576 -29.90 25.48 -28.95
CA GLN A 576 -29.57 26.89 -29.20
C GLN A 576 -28.09 27.30 -29.28
#